data_AF-A0A835GUH9-F1
#
_entry.id   AF-A0A835GUH9-F1
#
_cell.length_a   1.000
_cell.length_b   1.000
_cell.length_c   1.000
_cell.angle_alpha   90.00
_cell.angle_beta   90.00
_cell.angle_gamma   90.00
#
_symmetry.space_group_name_H-M   'P 1'
#
loop_
_entity.id
_entity.type
_entity.pdbx_description
1 polymer ?
#
loop_
_entity_poly.entity_id
_entity_poly.type
_entity_poly.pdbx_seq_one_letter_code
_entity_poly.pdbx_strand_id
1 'polypeptide(L)'
;CVEKECIDWEGKSVPHGLLYVPGPGVCSLCVCYHSEPMWCKAIYCDPPYFCKNFRVGARCCEFECLDPPGEDVRYRERERLRALILSGNSSAPHHGPSMELKAGISLLAVVVARFV
;
A
#
# COMPACT_ATOMS: atom_id res chain seq x y z
N CYS A 1 3.24 -14.80 -35.15
CA CYS A 1 3.51 -13.35 -35.17
C CYS A 1 4.10 -12.97 -33.83
N VAL A 2 5.15 -12.16 -33.78
CA VAL A 2 5.69 -11.62 -32.51
C VAL A 2 4.98 -10.29 -32.26
N GLU A 3 4.29 -10.17 -31.13
CA GLU A 3 3.66 -8.91 -30.73
C GLU A 3 4.72 -7.93 -30.23
N LYS A 4 4.57 -6.65 -30.60
CA LYS A 4 5.50 -5.60 -30.17
C LYS A 4 5.31 -5.28 -28.69
N GLU A 5 6.42 -5.26 -27.96
CA GLU A 5 6.50 -4.95 -26.54
C GLU A 5 6.59 -3.44 -26.30
N CYS A 6 6.24 -3.00 -25.09
CA CYS A 6 6.42 -1.62 -24.64
C CYS A 6 7.67 -1.52 -23.77
N ILE A 7 8.11 -0.29 -23.49
CA ILE A 7 9.23 -0.03 -22.59
C ILE A 7 8.69 0.74 -21.38
N ASP A 8 8.94 0.24 -20.16
CA ASP A 8 8.63 0.96 -18.93
C ASP A 8 9.61 2.10 -18.65
N TRP A 9 9.37 2.84 -17.57
CA TRP A 9 10.20 4.00 -17.23
C TRP A 9 11.62 3.61 -16.77
N GLU A 10 11.85 2.36 -16.39
CA GLU A 10 13.18 1.79 -16.11
C GLU A 10 13.91 1.29 -17.36
N GLY A 11 13.28 1.36 -18.54
CA GLY A 11 13.85 0.84 -19.78
C GLY A 11 13.66 -0.68 -19.95
N LYS A 12 12.81 -1.33 -19.16
CA LYS A 12 12.54 -2.76 -19.27
C LYS A 12 11.40 -3.02 -20.25
N SER A 13 11.49 -4.17 -20.90
CA SER A 13 10.44 -4.60 -21.83
C SER A 13 9.21 -5.10 -21.10
N VAL A 14 8.04 -4.65 -21.57
CA VAL A 14 6.72 -5.01 -21.07
C VAL A 14 5.98 -5.77 -22.17
N PRO A 15 5.68 -7.06 -21.95
CA PRO A 15 4.88 -7.86 -22.88
C PRO A 15 3.53 -7.24 -23.21
N HIS A 16 3.04 -7.52 -24.42
CA HIS A 16 1.71 -7.15 -24.85
C HIS A 16 0.63 -7.64 -23.86
N GLY A 17 -0.40 -6.81 -23.65
CA GLY A 17 -1.53 -7.11 -22.77
C GLY A 17 -1.26 -6.90 -21.27
N LEU A 18 -0.01 -6.60 -20.86
CA LEU A 18 0.32 -6.34 -19.46
C LEU A 18 0.17 -4.87 -19.07
N LEU A 19 -0.09 -4.65 -17.79
CA LEU A 19 -0.18 -3.31 -17.20
C LEU A 19 1.20 -2.77 -16.87
N TYR A 20 1.43 -1.48 -17.15
CA TYR A 20 2.68 -0.78 -16.85
C TYR A 20 2.47 0.72 -16.66
N VAL A 21 3.50 1.38 -16.11
CA VAL A 21 3.57 2.84 -15.99
C VAL A 21 4.54 3.34 -17.09
N PRO A 22 4.08 4.18 -18.03
CA PRO A 22 4.86 4.53 -19.21
C PRO A 22 5.97 5.56 -18.96
N GLY A 23 5.98 6.24 -17.82
CA GLY A 23 6.98 7.27 -17.51
C GLY A 23 7.09 7.55 -16.01
N PRO A 24 8.24 8.07 -15.55
CA PRO A 24 8.55 8.19 -14.13
C PRO A 24 7.57 9.10 -13.39
N GLY A 25 7.19 10.23 -14.00
CA GLY A 25 6.22 11.20 -13.44
C GLY A 25 4.78 11.01 -13.93
N VAL A 26 4.51 9.97 -14.73
CA VAL A 26 3.19 9.75 -15.30
C VAL A 26 2.32 9.00 -14.29
N CYS A 27 1.26 9.63 -13.80
CA CYS A 27 0.30 9.01 -12.90
C CYS A 27 -0.82 8.28 -13.64
N SER A 28 -0.45 7.37 -14.53
CA SER A 28 -1.40 6.48 -15.19
C SER A 28 -0.86 5.07 -15.31
N LEU A 29 -1.72 4.10 -15.02
CA LEU A 29 -1.48 2.69 -15.27
C LEU A 29 -2.16 2.32 -16.59
N CYS A 30 -1.38 1.88 -17.57
CA CYS A 30 -1.83 1.58 -18.93
C CYS A 30 -1.57 0.12 -19.28
N VAL A 31 -2.32 -0.43 -20.23
CA VAL A 31 -2.03 -1.72 -20.85
C VAL A 31 -1.08 -1.50 -22.03
N CYS A 32 -0.04 -2.33 -22.15
CA CYS A 32 0.79 -2.34 -23.33
C CYS A 32 0.05 -2.95 -24.52
N TYR A 33 -0.14 -2.18 -25.60
CA TYR A 33 -0.79 -2.66 -26.81
C TYR A 33 0.00 -2.21 -28.04
N HIS A 34 0.66 -3.17 -28.70
CA HIS A 34 1.50 -2.93 -29.88
C HIS A 34 2.48 -1.76 -29.73
N SER A 35 3.33 -1.80 -28.70
CA SER A 35 4.29 -0.74 -28.33
C SER A 35 3.69 0.61 -27.92
N GLU A 36 2.37 0.68 -27.71
CA GLU A 36 1.66 1.89 -27.27
C GLU A 36 0.91 1.69 -25.94
N PRO A 37 0.84 2.73 -25.08
CA PRO A 37 0.02 2.69 -23.87
C PRO A 37 -1.46 2.87 -24.21
N MET A 38 -2.28 1.86 -23.93
CA MET A 38 -3.72 1.88 -24.17
C MET A 38 -4.53 1.61 -22.90
N TRP A 39 -5.81 2.00 -22.90
CA TRP A 39 -6.76 1.78 -21.79
C TRP A 39 -6.25 2.22 -20.41
N CYS A 40 -5.65 3.41 -20.36
CA CYS A 40 -5.04 3.95 -19.16
C CYS A 40 -6.06 4.33 -18.09
N LYS A 41 -5.74 4.05 -16.82
CA LYS A 41 -6.43 4.56 -15.64
C LYS A 41 -5.54 5.54 -14.89
N ALA A 42 -6.13 6.63 -14.40
CA ALA A 42 -5.43 7.60 -13.57
C ALA A 42 -5.11 7.02 -12.19
N ILE A 43 -3.90 7.28 -11.71
CA ILE A 43 -3.47 7.02 -10.35
C ILE A 43 -3.71 8.32 -9.56
N TYR A 44 -4.53 8.23 -8.52
CA TYR A 44 -4.74 9.35 -7.59
C TYR A 44 -3.81 9.19 -6.40
N CYS A 45 -3.07 10.26 -6.10
CA CYS A 45 -2.15 10.32 -4.99
C CYS A 45 -2.73 11.19 -3.87
N ASP A 46 -2.70 10.70 -2.64
CA ASP A 46 -3.07 11.51 -1.48
C ASP A 46 -1.91 12.45 -1.12
N PRO A 47 -2.08 13.78 -1.21
CA PRO A 47 -1.05 14.73 -0.84
C PRO A 47 -0.80 14.71 0.69
N PRO A 48 0.35 15.24 1.14
CA PRO A 48 0.71 15.23 2.55
C PRO A 48 -0.19 16.17 3.38
N TYR A 49 -1.11 15.60 4.16
CA TYR A 49 -2.06 16.35 5.01
C TYR A 49 -1.43 17.27 6.08
N PHE A 50 -0.22 16.94 6.55
CA PHE A 50 0.47 17.68 7.62
C PHE A 50 1.59 18.60 7.10
N CYS A 51 1.63 18.83 5.79
CA CYS A 51 2.60 19.70 5.14
C CYS A 51 1.84 20.80 4.38
N LYS A 52 2.05 22.06 4.76
CA LYS A 52 1.36 23.21 4.17
C LYS A 52 1.95 23.53 2.79
N ASN A 53 3.27 23.51 2.68
CA ASN A 53 4.00 23.77 1.44
C ASN A 53 4.70 22.49 1.00
N PHE A 54 4.25 21.91 -0.11
CA PHE A 54 4.90 20.75 -0.70
C PHE A 54 5.12 20.97 -2.19
N ARG A 55 6.12 20.27 -2.73
CA ARG A 55 6.31 20.13 -4.17
C ARG A 55 6.06 18.69 -4.59
N VAL A 56 5.61 18.51 -5.83
CA VAL A 56 5.53 17.19 -6.48
C VAL A 56 6.92 16.84 -6.99
N GLY A 57 7.36 15.61 -6.72
CA GLY A 57 8.64 15.08 -7.14
C GLY A 57 8.68 14.69 -8.61
N ALA A 58 9.76 14.03 -9.01
CA ALA A 58 9.93 13.53 -10.38
C ALA A 58 9.11 12.27 -10.64
N ARG A 59 8.74 11.55 -9.58
CA ARG A 59 7.99 10.30 -9.66
C ARG A 59 6.52 10.50 -9.32
N CYS A 60 5.65 9.67 -9.90
CA CYS A 60 4.24 9.67 -9.51
C CYS A 60 4.07 9.41 -8.00
N CYS A 61 3.24 10.21 -7.34
CA CYS A 61 3.00 10.21 -5.89
C CYS A 61 4.23 10.52 -5.01
N GLU A 62 5.30 11.07 -5.60
CA GLU A 62 6.41 11.60 -4.83
C GLU A 62 6.07 13.03 -4.42
N PHE A 63 6.16 13.30 -3.12
CA PHE A 63 5.94 14.62 -2.56
C PHE A 63 7.11 14.96 -1.64
N GLU A 64 7.55 16.21 -1.69
CA GLU A 64 8.58 16.73 -0.80
C GLU A 64 8.01 17.89 0.00
N CYS A 65 8.13 17.80 1.33
CA CYS A 65 7.68 18.84 2.23
C CYS A 65 8.71 19.96 2.32
N LEU A 66 8.26 21.19 2.09
CA LEU A 66 9.07 22.41 2.08
C LEU A 66 8.80 23.31 3.28
N ASP A 67 8.01 22.84 4.24
CA ASP A 67 7.74 23.58 5.47
C ASP A 67 9.03 23.79 6.29
N PRO A 68 9.16 24.91 7.00
CA PRO A 68 10.30 25.17 7.86
C PRO A 68 10.49 24.06 8.92
N PRO A 69 11.73 23.77 9.34
CA PRO A 69 12.00 22.76 10.35
C PRO A 69 11.23 23.08 11.63
N GLY A 70 10.43 22.11 12.09
CA GLY A 70 9.60 22.25 13.31
C GLY A 70 8.11 22.49 13.04
N GLU A 71 7.73 22.88 11.83
CA GLU A 71 6.31 22.90 11.41
C GLU A 71 5.85 21.55 10.83
N ASP A 72 6.77 20.66 10.49
CA ASP A 72 6.57 19.41 9.76
C ASP A 72 6.73 18.14 10.62
N VAL A 73 6.71 18.28 11.96
CA VAL A 73 6.93 17.17 12.91
C VAL A 73 6.02 15.97 12.65
N ARG A 74 4.72 16.21 12.44
CA ARG A 74 3.73 15.16 12.17
C ARG A 74 3.93 14.49 10.81
N TYR A 75 4.39 15.25 9.81
CA TYR A 75 4.72 14.72 8.50
C TYR A 75 5.91 13.73 8.59
N ARG A 76 7.01 14.14 9.26
CA ARG A 76 8.20 13.29 9.46
C ARG A 76 7.89 12.02 10.27
N GLU A 77 7.06 12.13 11.30
CA GLU A 77 6.66 10.98 12.11
C GLU A 77 5.87 9.96 11.28
N ARG A 78 4.97 10.41 10.40
CA ARG A 78 4.24 9.54 9.47
C ARG A 78 5.17 8.85 8.48
N GLU A 79 6.14 9.56 7.91
CA GLU A 79 7.16 8.97 7.03
C GLU A 79 7.98 7.89 7.75
N ARG A 80 8.43 8.18 8.98
CA ARG A 80 9.13 7.20 9.82
C ARG A 80 8.26 5.96 10.07
N LEU A 81 6.99 6.14 10.41
CA LEU A 81 6.06 5.03 10.61
C LEU A 81 5.88 4.21 9.33
N ARG A 82 5.73 4.87 8.17
CA ARG A 82 5.65 4.19 6.87
C ARG A 82 6.89 3.35 6.59
N ALA A 83 8.09 3.88 6.85
CA ALA A 83 9.34 3.16 6.69
C ALA A 83 9.46 1.94 7.64
N LEU A 84 8.98 2.07 8.88
CA LEU A 84 8.91 0.94 9.82
C LEU A 84 7.95 -0.15 9.34
N ILE A 85 6.81 0.21 8.74
CA ILE A 85 5.84 -0.76 8.23
C ILE A 85 6.44 -1.51 7.03
N LEU A 86 7.05 -0.78 6.10
CA LEU A 86 7.65 -1.36 4.90
C LEU A 86 8.87 -2.24 5.21
N SER A 87 9.63 -1.93 6.27
CA SER A 87 10.74 -2.77 6.73
C SER A 87 10.27 -3.99 7.57
N GLY A 88 8.97 -4.12 7.84
CA GLY A 88 8.43 -5.19 8.67
C GLY A 88 8.73 -5.05 10.17
N ASN A 89 9.33 -3.93 10.59
CA ASN A 89 9.70 -3.66 11.98
C ASN A 89 8.64 -2.85 12.73
N SER A 90 7.37 -2.98 12.34
CA SER A 90 6.25 -2.31 13.00
C SER A 90 5.62 -3.20 14.05
N SER A 91 5.54 -2.69 15.27
CA SER A 91 4.81 -3.29 16.39
C SER A 91 3.32 -2.94 16.39
N ALA A 92 2.77 -2.50 15.24
CA ALA A 92 1.36 -2.18 15.12
C ALA A 92 0.53 -3.43 15.46
N PRO A 93 -0.38 -3.36 16.45
CA PRO A 93 -1.21 -4.51 16.77
C PRO A 93 -2.07 -4.84 15.54
N HIS A 94 -2.00 -6.09 15.07
CA HIS A 94 -2.96 -6.61 14.11
C HIS A 94 -4.34 -6.63 14.80
N HIS A 95 -5.15 -5.60 14.57
CA HIS A 95 -6.58 -5.69 14.81
C HIS A 95 -7.22 -6.54 13.71
N GLY A 96 -6.97 -7.85 13.76
CA GLY A 96 -7.91 -8.81 13.18
C GLY A 96 -9.20 -8.81 14.01
N PRO A 97 -10.34 -9.22 13.45
CA PRO A 97 -11.51 -9.51 14.28
C PRO A 97 -11.11 -10.57 15.31
N SER A 98 -11.14 -10.19 16.58
CA SER A 98 -10.91 -11.08 17.71
C SER A 98 -11.98 -12.17 17.71
N MET A 99 -11.66 -13.33 17.12
CA MET A 99 -12.36 -14.57 17.46
C MET A 99 -11.74 -15.06 18.77
N GLU A 100 -12.21 -14.52 19.89
CA GLU A 100 -12.03 -15.19 21.18
C GLU A 100 -12.75 -16.54 21.10
N LEU A 101 -11.98 -17.60 20.85
CA LEU A 101 -12.42 -18.96 21.09
C LEU A 101 -12.52 -19.11 22.62
N LYS A 102 -13.67 -18.78 23.19
CA LYS A 102 -13.98 -19.08 24.59
C LYS A 102 -13.95 -20.61 24.76
N ALA A 103 -12.79 -21.13 25.13
CA ALA A 103 -12.66 -22.45 25.72
C ALA A 103 -13.27 -22.40 27.13
N GLY A 104 -14.60 -22.37 27.20
CA GLY A 104 -15.35 -22.50 28.43
C GLY A 104 -15.36 -23.96 28.86
N ILE A 105 -14.40 -24.33 29.71
CA ILE A 105 -14.40 -25.60 30.42
C ILE A 105 -15.57 -25.55 31.41
N SER A 106 -16.74 -26.10 31.04
CA SER A 106 -17.86 -26.24 31.96
C SER A 106 -17.64 -27.46 32.85
N LEU A 107 -16.92 -27.26 33.94
CA LEU A 107 -16.91 -28.16 35.09
C LEU A 107 -18.29 -28.08 35.78
N LEU A 108 -19.22 -28.92 35.35
CA LEU A 108 -20.33 -29.36 36.20
C LEU A 108 -20.25 -30.88 36.32
N ALA A 109 -19.31 -31.31 37.16
CA ALA A 109 -19.42 -32.56 37.86
C ALA A 109 -20.34 -32.35 39.07
N VAL A 110 -21.55 -32.90 39.00
CA VAL A 110 -22.43 -33.22 40.16
C VAL A 110 -22.98 -34.60 39.83
N VAL A 111 -22.30 -35.71 40.13
CA VAL A 111 -22.16 -36.40 41.43
C VAL A 111 -23.51 -36.88 42.00
N VAL A 112 -23.55 -38.21 42.21
CA VAL A 112 -24.50 -39.05 42.98
C VAL A 112 -25.80 -39.42 42.23
N ALA A 113 -25.82 -40.53 41.49
CA ALA A 113 -26.01 -41.90 41.97
C ALA A 113 -27.42 -42.19 42.55
N ARG A 114 -28.09 -43.17 41.90
CA ARG A 114 -28.90 -44.28 42.46
C ARG A 114 -30.42 -44.27 42.23
N PHE A 115 -30.89 -45.42 41.72
CA PHE A 115 -32.23 -46.04 41.79
C PHE A 115 -33.35 -45.27 41.04
N VAL A 116 -34.07 -45.83 40.07
CA VAL A 116 -34.79 -47.13 40.00
C VAL A 116 -34.78 -47.66 38.56
#